data_AF-A0A7Y6YKL6-F1
#
_entry.id   AF-A0A7Y6YKL6-F1
#
_cell.length_a   1.000
_cell.length_b   1.000
_cell.length_c   1.000
_cell.angle_alpha   90.00
_cell.angle_beta   90.00
_cell.angle_gamma   90.00
#
_symmetry.space_group_name_H-M   'P 1'
#
loop_
_entity.id
_entity.type
_entity.pdbx_description
1 polymer ?
#
loop_
_entity_poly.entity_id
_entity_poly.type
_entity_poly.pdbx_seq_one_letter_code
_entity_poly.pdbx_strand_id
1 'polypeptide(L)'
;MRNLFIGLFEKLVGLFTVLMFAAVTVGAVVVFNDPAQGGAAAAIALLVGGTIYITMMVGMLYLFLGVYHNTKRTVELLERIAKE
;
A
#
# COMPACT_ATOMS: atom_id res chain seq x y z
N MET A 1 -19.35 -10.12 -10.29
CA MET A 1 -18.52 -10.66 -9.20
C MET A 1 -17.07 -10.13 -9.25
N ARG A 2 -16.29 -10.42 -10.30
CA ARG A 2 -14.86 -10.06 -10.42
C ARG A 2 -14.52 -8.57 -10.27
N ASN A 3 -15.26 -7.70 -10.96
CA ASN A 3 -15.03 -6.24 -10.88
C ASN A 3 -15.35 -5.69 -9.48
N LEU A 4 -16.30 -6.31 -8.75
CA LEU A 4 -16.63 -5.94 -7.38
C LEU A 4 -15.50 -6.35 -6.43
N PHE A 5 -14.93 -7.56 -6.60
CA PHE A 5 -13.83 -8.04 -5.76
C PHE A 5 -12.56 -7.18 -5.92
N ILE A 6 -12.16 -6.91 -7.16
CA ILE A 6 -10.96 -6.11 -7.44
C ILE A 6 -11.15 -4.68 -6.95
N GLY A 7 -12.30 -4.06 -7.24
CA GLY A 7 -12.59 -2.70 -6.77
C GLY A 7 -12.71 -2.61 -5.25
N LEU A 8 -13.23 -3.65 -4.58
CA LEU A 8 -13.25 -3.72 -3.11
C LEU A 8 -11.83 -3.88 -2.55
N PHE A 9 -11.03 -4.77 -3.14
CA PHE A 9 -9.65 -4.98 -2.72
C PHE A 9 -8.82 -3.70 -2.84
N GLU A 10 -8.93 -2.98 -3.96
CA GLU A 10 -8.26 -1.69 -4.15
C GLU A 10 -8.66 -0.67 -3.07
N LYS A 11 -9.96 -0.55 -2.77
CA LYS A 11 -10.45 0.34 -1.70
C LYS A 11 -9.95 -0.09 -0.32
N LEU A 12 -9.91 -1.40 -0.04
CA LEU A 12 -9.40 -1.93 1.22
C LEU A 12 -7.90 -1.66 1.36
N VAL A 13 -7.11 -1.85 0.30
CA VAL A 13 -5.69 -1.50 0.29
C VAL A 13 -5.50 -0.01 0.54
N GLY A 14 -6.28 0.84 -0.12
CA GLY A 14 -6.27 2.29 0.12
C GLY A 14 -6.59 2.66 1.57
N LEU A 15 -7.68 2.11 2.13
CA LEU A 15 -8.05 2.31 3.52
C LEU A 15 -6.95 1.86 4.49
N PHE A 16 -6.39 0.67 4.26
CA PHE A 16 -5.31 0.12 5.08
C PHE A 16 -4.06 1.01 5.03
N THR A 17 -3.72 1.52 3.84
CA THR A 17 -2.60 2.45 3.64
C THR A 17 -2.77 3.70 4.52
N VAL A 18 -3.95 4.32 4.51
CA VAL A 18 -4.22 5.51 5.33
C VAL A 18 -4.12 5.19 6.82
N LEU A 19 -4.69 4.07 7.26
CA LEU A 19 -4.62 3.63 8.66
C LEU A 19 -3.18 3.37 9.11
N MET A 20 -2.35 2.76 8.26
CA MET A 20 -0.94 2.52 8.58
C MET A 20 -0.15 3.82 8.72
N PHE A 21 -0.35 4.77 7.79
CA PHE A 21 0.29 6.08 7.89
C PHE A 21 -0.13 6.81 9.17
N ALA A 22 -1.43 6.81 9.49
CA ALA A 22 -1.93 7.36 10.74
C ALA A 22 -1.27 6.69 11.97
N ALA A 23 -1.16 5.36 11.98
CA ALA A 23 -0.52 4.62 13.05
C ALA A 23 0.97 4.97 13.22
N VAL A 24 1.73 5.07 12.13
CA VAL A 24 3.15 5.48 12.16
C VAL A 24 3.29 6.92 12.66
N THR A 25 2.44 7.84 12.21
CA THR A 25 2.47 9.23 12.68
C THR A 25 2.14 9.34 14.16
N VAL A 26 1.09 8.66 14.64
CA VAL A 26 0.74 8.65 16.06
C VAL A 26 1.86 8.01 16.89
N GLY A 27 2.40 6.88 16.44
CA GLY A 27 3.53 6.22 17.10
C GLY A 27 4.76 7.13 17.21
N ALA A 28 5.08 7.88 16.17
CA ALA A 28 6.19 8.84 16.19
C ALA A 28 5.96 9.99 17.17
N VAL A 29 4.73 10.51 17.28
CA VAL A 29 4.38 11.52 18.29
C VAL A 29 4.57 10.96 19.70
N VAL A 30 4.16 9.71 19.95
CA VAL A 30 4.36 9.07 21.26
C VAL A 30 5.85 8.94 21.58
N VAL A 31 6.66 8.42 20.66
CA VAL A 31 8.12 8.27 20.85
C VAL A 31 8.81 9.62 21.03
N PHE A 32 8.38 10.65 20.29
CA PHE A 32 8.94 11.99 20.41
C PHE A 32 8.77 12.58 21.82
N ASN A 33 7.61 12.32 22.44
CA ASN A 33 7.28 12.84 23.77
C ASN A 33 7.83 11.98 24.92
N ASP A 34 8.48 10.85 24.63
CA ASP A 34 9.10 9.98 25.63
C ASP A 34 10.65 10.05 25.53
N PRO A 35 11.32 10.82 26.41
CA PRO A 35 12.78 10.91 26.45
C PRO A 35 13.47 9.57 26.71
N ALA A 36 12.81 8.61 27.38
CA ALA A 36 13.38 7.29 27.65
C ALA A 36 13.41 6.40 26.40
N GLN A 37 12.58 6.70 25.39
CA GLN A 37 12.54 5.97 24.12
C GLN A 37 13.42 6.60 23.02
N GLY A 38 14.33 7.50 23.39
CA GLY A 38 15.27 8.11 22.44
C GLY A 38 14.78 9.41 21.78
N GLY A 39 13.59 9.89 22.17
CA GLY A 39 13.05 11.20 21.81
C GLY A 39 13.04 11.47 20.31
N ALA A 40 13.52 12.66 19.91
CA ALA A 40 13.40 13.14 18.54
C ALA A 40 14.08 12.25 17.49
N ALA A 41 15.27 11.72 17.77
CA ALA A 41 16.01 10.89 16.82
C ALA A 41 15.28 9.56 16.56
N ALA A 42 14.76 8.93 17.61
CA ALA A 42 13.98 7.70 17.49
C ALA A 42 12.65 7.92 16.76
N ALA A 43 11.96 9.05 17.02
CA ALA A 43 10.74 9.41 16.32
C ALA A 43 10.97 9.60 14.80
N ILE A 44 12.07 10.28 14.42
CA ILE A 44 12.44 10.45 13.01
C ILE A 44 12.74 9.10 12.37
N ALA A 45 13.52 8.24 13.05
CA ALA A 45 13.82 6.90 12.54
C ALA A 45 12.55 6.06 12.35
N LEU A 46 11.57 6.17 13.26
CA LEU A 46 10.29 5.50 13.13
C LEU A 46 9.47 6.03 11.94
N LEU A 47 9.42 7.34 11.74
CA LEU A 47 8.72 7.94 10.59
C LEU A 47 9.34 7.47 9.27
N VAL A 48 10.67 7.52 9.16
CA VAL A 48 11.39 7.11 7.95
C VAL A 48 11.23 5.62 7.70
N GLY A 49 11.54 4.78 8.69
CA GLY A 49 11.44 3.32 8.57
C GLY A 49 10.01 2.85 8.33
N GLY A 50 9.04 3.41 9.06
CA GLY A 50 7.62 3.12 8.90
C GLY A 50 7.10 3.52 7.52
N THR A 51 7.46 4.70 7.02
CA THR A 51 7.07 5.15 5.68
C THR A 51 7.65 4.28 4.57
N ILE A 52 8.93 3.91 4.68
CA ILE A 52 9.58 2.99 3.74
C ILE A 52 8.86 1.63 3.76
N TYR A 53 8.59 1.08 4.95
CA TYR A 53 7.88 -0.18 5.13
C TYR A 53 6.48 -0.13 4.49
N ILE A 54 5.68 0.90 4.78
CA ILE A 54 4.35 1.08 4.20
C ILE A 54 4.45 1.14 2.67
N THR A 55 5.38 1.94 2.14
CA THR A 55 5.56 2.10 0.70
C THR A 55 5.90 0.79 0.01
N MET A 56 6.83 0.01 0.57
CA MET A 56 7.21 -1.29 0.04
C MET A 56 6.05 -2.29 0.09
N MET A 57 5.36 -2.37 1.23
CA MET A 57 4.28 -3.33 1.45
C MET A 57 3.03 -3.00 0.59
N VAL A 58 2.56 -1.76 0.63
CA VAL A 58 1.43 -1.29 -0.18
C VAL A 58 1.78 -1.31 -1.67
N GLY A 59 3.01 -0.93 -2.02
CA GLY A 59 3.52 -1.04 -3.38
C GLY A 59 3.45 -2.47 -3.93
N MET A 60 3.81 -3.48 -3.13
CA MET A 60 3.63 -4.88 -3.50
C MET A 60 2.16 -5.25 -3.74
N LEU A 61 1.24 -4.79 -2.89
CA LEU A 61 -0.20 -5.07 -3.05
C LEU A 61 -0.75 -4.47 -4.35
N TYR A 62 -0.35 -3.24 -4.70
CA TYR A 62 -0.71 -2.63 -5.98
C TYR A 62 0.00 -3.28 -7.17
N LEU A 63 1.21 -3.82 -7.00
CA LEU A 63 1.89 -4.57 -8.06
C LEU A 63 1.09 -5.83 -8.44
N PHE A 64 0.54 -6.56 -7.47
CA PHE A 64 -0.34 -7.70 -7.78
C PHE A 64 -1.60 -7.29 -8.55
N LEU A 65 -2.22 -6.17 -8.16
CA LEU A 65 -3.32 -5.59 -8.92
C LEU A 65 -2.88 -5.22 -10.35
N GLY A 66 -1.71 -4.61 -10.51
CA GLY A 66 -1.15 -4.25 -11.81
C GLY A 66 -0.94 -5.45 -12.71
N VAL A 67 -0.34 -6.53 -12.19
CA VAL A 67 -0.16 -7.81 -12.92
C VAL A 67 -1.50 -8.35 -13.38
N TYR A 68 -2.50 -8.38 -12.50
CA TYR A 68 -3.84 -8.84 -12.85
C TYR A 68 -4.45 -8.04 -14.02
N HIS A 69 -4.39 -6.70 -13.96
CA HIS A 69 -4.93 -5.84 -15.02
C HIS A 69 -4.17 -6.01 -16.34
N ASN A 70 -2.85 -6.16 -16.28
CA ASN A 70 -2.02 -6.40 -17.46
C ASN A 70 -2.37 -7.73 -18.13
N THR A 71 -2.49 -8.82 -17.37
CA THR A 71 -2.88 -10.13 -17.90
C THR A 71 -4.27 -10.08 -18.53
N LYS A 72 -5.24 -9.42 -17.88
CA LYS A 72 -6.60 -9.26 -18.42
C LYS A 72 -6.57 -8.50 -19.75
N ARG A 73 -5.82 -7.40 -19.83
CA ARG A 73 -5.66 -6.61 -21.07
C ARG A 73 -5.05 -7.44 -22.19
N THR A 74 -4.02 -8.24 -21.90
CA THR A 74 -3.40 -9.12 -22.90
C THR A 74 -4.40 -10.14 -23.45
N VAL A 75 -5.19 -10.78 -22.59
CA VAL A 75 -6.23 -11.74 -23.03
C VAL A 75 -7.27 -11.04 -23.92
N GLU A 76 -7.75 -9.86 -23.52
CA GLU A 76 -8.72 -9.09 -24.31
C GLU A 76 -8.18 -8.69 -25.69
N LEU A 77 -6.88 -8.39 -25.80
CA LEU A 77 -6.24 -8.09 -27.08
C LEU A 77 -6.09 -9.34 -27.96
N LEU A 78 -5.71 -10.48 -27.38
CA LEU A 78 -5.61 -11.75 -28.10
C LEU A 78 -6.98 -12.20 -28.64
N GLU A 79 -8.04 -12.05 -27.85
CA GLU A 79 -9.41 -12.35 -28.29
C GLU A 79 -9.88 -11.47 -29.45
N ARG A 80 -9.38 -10.23 -29.56
CA ARG A 80 -9.68 -9.35 -30.69
C ARG A 80 -8.95 -9.78 -31.94
N ILE A 81 -7.66 -10.09 -31.82
CA ILE A 81 -6.83 -10.60 -32.93
C ILE A 81 -7.42 -11.90 -33.48
N ALA A 82 -7.89 -12.81 -32.61
CA ALA A 82 -8.47 -14.09 -33.04
C ALA A 82 -9.85 -13.95 -33.73
N LYS A 83 -10.48 -12.77 -33.68
CA LYS A 83 -11.77 -12.48 -34.31
C LYS A 83 -11.63 -11.73 -35.64
N GLU A 84 -10.42 -11.27 -35.98
CA GLU A 84 -10.05 -10.73 -37.29
C GLU A 84 -9.62 -11.86 -38.23
#